data_AF-A0A5C5UUN1-F1
#
_entry.id   AF-A0A5C5UUN1-F1
#
_cell.length_a   1.000
_cell.length_b   1.000
_cell.length_c   1.000
_cell.angle_alpha   90.00
_cell.angle_beta   90.00
_cell.angle_gamma   90.00
#
_symmetry.space_group_name_H-M   'P 1'
#
loop_
_entity.id
_entity.type
_entity.pdbx_description
1 polymer ?
#
loop_
_entity_poly.entity_id
_entity_poly.type
_entity_poly.pdbx_seq_one_letter_code
_entity_poly.pdbx_strand_id
1 'polypeptide(L)'
;MNQFVEEFLADLEAFATGAYLREEDKEFWEQPYDPAAVVELRAILEGFLRGPATVARASACIEQLCAMNREYGDAVIEPEEEAELTAFFHRVLAAAGVMEEEFKSLPEFE
;
A
#
# COMPACT_ATOMS: atom_id res chain seq x y z
N MET A 1 -6.22 11.82 9.41
CA MET A 1 -5.92 10.85 8.35
C MET A 1 -4.44 10.98 8.04
N ASN A 2 -3.74 9.89 7.70
CA ASN A 2 -2.27 9.91 7.54
C ASN A 2 -1.93 10.44 6.14
N GLN A 3 -1.17 11.53 6.05
CA GLN A 3 -0.86 12.22 4.78
C GLN A 3 -0.23 11.28 3.75
N PHE A 4 0.70 10.43 4.16
CA PHE A 4 1.32 9.46 3.25
C PHE A 4 0.28 8.52 2.63
N VAL A 5 -0.64 7.98 3.45
CA VAL A 5 -1.67 7.05 2.95
C VAL A 5 -2.62 7.74 1.97
N GLU A 6 -2.92 9.02 2.18
CA GLU A 6 -3.76 9.78 1.24
C GLU A 6 -3.06 10.00 -0.11
N GLU A 7 -1.80 10.43 -0.09
CA GLU A 7 -1.00 10.68 -1.30
C GLU A 7 -0.75 9.38 -2.08
N PHE A 8 -0.29 8.34 -1.38
CA PHE A 8 -0.02 7.02 -1.95
C PHE A 8 -1.25 6.41 -2.65
N LEU A 9 -2.42 6.45 -2.00
CA LEU A 9 -3.65 5.93 -2.59
C LEU A 9 -4.16 6.78 -3.75
N ALA A 10 -3.92 8.09 -3.73
CA ALA A 10 -4.33 8.98 -4.82
C ALA A 10 -3.52 8.71 -6.10
N ASP A 11 -2.23 8.43 -5.97
CA ASP A 11 -1.37 8.09 -7.10
C ASP A 11 -1.79 6.74 -7.71
N LEU A 12 -2.02 5.71 -6.87
CA LEU A 12 -2.52 4.42 -7.34
C LEU A 12 -3.92 4.51 -7.97
N GLU A 13 -4.82 5.33 -7.41
CA GLU A 13 -6.13 5.58 -8.01
C GLU A 13 -6.00 6.27 -9.38
N ALA A 14 -5.08 7.23 -9.52
CA ALA A 14 -4.82 7.89 -10.78
C ALA A 14 -4.29 6.90 -11.83
N PHE A 15 -3.42 5.97 -11.44
CA PHE A 15 -2.91 4.89 -12.29
C PHE A 15 -4.03 3.90 -12.67
N ALA A 16 -4.82 3.42 -11.71
CA ALA A 16 -5.91 2.48 -11.96
C ALA A 16 -7.01 3.03 -12.88
N THR A 17 -7.23 4.35 -12.89
CA THR A 17 -8.32 4.99 -13.66
C THR A 17 -7.84 5.76 -14.89
N GLY A 18 -6.52 5.88 -15.07
CA GLY A 18 -5.92 6.73 -16.09
C GLY A 18 -6.33 8.21 -15.93
N ALA A 19 -6.59 8.69 -14.71
CA ALA A 19 -7.07 10.06 -14.48
C ALA A 19 -6.11 11.14 -15.01
N TYR A 20 -4.83 10.79 -15.14
CA TYR A 20 -3.78 11.64 -15.70
C TYR A 20 -3.75 11.67 -17.24
N LEU A 21 -4.50 10.79 -17.91
CA LEU A 21 -4.54 10.69 -19.38
C LEU A 21 -5.61 11.61 -19.97
N ARG A 22 -5.34 12.13 -21.17
CA ARG A 22 -6.35 12.80 -21.98
C ARG A 22 -7.32 11.76 -22.55
N GLU A 23 -8.52 12.19 -22.94
CA GLU A 23 -9.52 11.28 -23.52
C GLU A 23 -9.00 10.55 -24.77
N GLU A 24 -8.22 11.23 -25.61
CA GLU A 24 -7.57 10.65 -26.78
C GLU A 24 -6.54 9.56 -26.44
N ASP A 25 -5.82 9.72 -25.32
CA ASP A 25 -4.81 8.75 -24.86
C ASP A 25 -5.47 7.53 -24.21
N LYS A 26 -6.74 7.64 -23.78
CA LYS A 26 -7.49 6.54 -23.16
C LYS A 26 -8.00 5.51 -24.17
N GLU A 27 -8.04 5.83 -25.46
CA GLU A 27 -8.59 4.93 -26.50
C GLU A 27 -7.79 3.62 -26.62
N PHE A 28 -6.47 3.67 -26.40
CA PHE A 28 -5.56 2.52 -26.48
C PHE A 28 -4.93 2.16 -25.14
N TRP A 29 -5.40 2.77 -24.06
CA TRP A 29 -4.89 2.51 -22.73
C TRP A 29 -5.62 1.32 -22.11
N GLU A 30 -4.83 0.40 -21.58
CA GLU A 30 -5.34 -0.72 -20.80
C GLU A 30 -5.16 -0.43 -19.32
N GLN A 31 -6.21 -0.71 -18.55
CA GLN A 31 -6.19 -0.55 -17.11
C GLN A 31 -5.16 -1.50 -16.50
N PRO A 32 -4.19 -1.00 -15.70
CA PRO A 32 -3.11 -1.83 -15.16
C PRO A 32 -3.64 -2.84 -14.13
N TYR A 33 -4.61 -2.42 -13.31
CA TYR A 33 -5.29 -3.23 -12.30
C TYR A 33 -6.67 -2.64 -11.96
N ASP A 34 -7.54 -3.45 -11.35
CA ASP A 34 -8.89 -3.03 -10.96
C ASP A 34 -8.83 -1.93 -9.87
N PRO A 35 -9.49 -0.76 -10.04
CA PRO A 35 -9.57 0.29 -9.02
C PRO A 35 -10.15 -0.19 -7.69
N ALA A 36 -10.90 -1.30 -7.66
CA ALA A 36 -11.34 -1.93 -6.44
C ALA A 36 -10.17 -2.32 -5.51
N ALA A 37 -9.00 -2.65 -6.08
CA ALA A 37 -7.79 -2.92 -5.32
C ALA A 37 -7.37 -1.74 -4.45
N VAL A 38 -7.48 -0.51 -4.97
CA VAL A 38 -7.12 0.72 -4.23
C VAL A 38 -8.09 0.97 -3.07
N VAL A 39 -9.37 0.63 -3.24
CA VAL A 39 -10.38 0.72 -2.18
C VAL A 39 -10.08 -0.28 -1.05
N GLU A 40 -9.67 -1.50 -1.40
CA GLU A 40 -9.33 -2.53 -0.44
C GLU A 40 -8.01 -2.23 0.29
N LEU A 41 -6.98 -1.82 -0.45
CA LEU A 41 -5.70 -1.33 0.06
C LEU A 41 -5.90 -0.22 1.10
N ARG A 42 -6.79 0.74 0.81
CA ARG A 42 -7.18 1.79 1.77
C ARG A 42 -7.72 1.20 3.06
N ALA A 43 -8.64 0.25 2.98
CA ALA A 43 -9.27 -0.35 4.15
C ALA A 43 -8.25 -1.07 5.04
N ILE A 44 -7.29 -1.78 4.44
CA ILE A 44 -6.20 -2.49 5.14
C ILE A 44 -5.31 -1.48 5.88
N LEU A 45 -4.80 -0.45 5.18
CA LEU A 45 -3.90 0.55 5.76
C LEU A 45 -4.58 1.39 6.86
N GLU A 46 -5.83 1.80 6.65
CA GLU A 46 -6.60 2.49 7.67
C GLU A 46 -6.88 1.58 8.88
N GLY A 47 -7.16 0.28 8.65
CA GLY A 47 -7.33 -0.72 9.68
C GLY A 47 -6.10 -0.84 10.58
N PHE A 48 -4.91 -0.86 9.99
CA PHE A 48 -3.64 -0.83 10.73
C PHE A 48 -3.53 0.43 11.60
N LEU A 49 -3.74 1.62 11.01
CA LEU A 49 -3.60 2.92 11.69
C LEU A 49 -4.62 3.18 12.82
N ARG A 50 -5.76 2.48 12.85
CA ARG A 50 -6.78 2.64 13.90
C ARG A 50 -6.38 2.13 15.28
N GLY A 51 -5.33 1.33 15.39
CA GLY A 51 -4.88 0.74 16.66
C GLY A 51 -3.41 1.03 16.96
N PRO A 52 -2.86 0.46 18.06
CA PRO A 52 -1.45 0.65 18.41
C PRO A 52 -0.54 0.06 17.33
N ALA A 53 0.46 0.81 16.87
CA ALA A 53 1.45 0.29 15.94
C ALA A 53 2.42 -0.64 16.69
N THR A 54 2.35 -1.93 16.38
CA THR A 54 3.24 -2.96 16.90
C THR A 54 3.79 -3.78 15.75
N VAL A 55 4.94 -4.41 15.94
CA VAL A 55 5.56 -5.30 14.93
C VAL A 55 4.58 -6.38 14.48
N ALA A 56 3.86 -7.01 15.41
CA ALA A 56 2.88 -8.05 15.09
C ALA A 56 1.74 -7.53 14.20
N ARG A 57 1.23 -6.31 14.45
CA ARG A 57 0.19 -5.71 13.62
C ARG A 57 0.71 -5.24 12.27
N ALA A 58 1.94 -4.73 12.21
CA ALA A 58 2.58 -4.38 10.95
C ALA A 58 2.82 -5.62 10.09
N SER A 59 3.31 -6.71 10.69
CA SER A 59 3.51 -7.99 9.99
C SER A 59 2.19 -8.54 9.43
N ALA A 60 1.14 -8.59 10.26
CA ALA A 60 -0.18 -9.01 9.80
C ALA A 60 -0.76 -8.10 8.71
N CYS A 61 -0.47 -6.80 8.75
CA CYS A 61 -0.86 -5.87 7.69
C CYS A 61 -0.13 -6.18 6.39
N ILE A 62 1.20 -6.37 6.42
CA ILE A 62 1.99 -6.73 5.23
C ILE A 62 1.49 -8.04 4.62
N GLU A 63 1.23 -9.07 5.42
CA GLU A 63 0.65 -10.33 4.91
C GLU A 63 -0.71 -10.13 4.23
N GLN A 64 -1.57 -9.26 4.78
CA GLN A 64 -2.84 -8.89 4.15
C GLN A 64 -2.64 -8.15 2.83
N LEU A 65 -1.64 -7.25 2.76
CA LEU A 65 -1.30 -6.54 1.53
C LEU A 65 -0.79 -7.49 0.45
N CYS A 66 0.08 -8.46 0.78
CA CYS A 66 0.55 -9.47 -0.17
C CYS A 66 -0.58 -10.40 -0.62
N ALA A 67 -1.49 -10.77 0.28
CA ALA A 67 -2.67 -11.57 -0.08
C ALA A 67 -3.56 -10.81 -1.07
N MET A 68 -3.85 -9.53 -0.78
CA MET A 68 -4.62 -8.65 -1.67
C MET A 68 -3.91 -8.48 -3.02
N ASN A 69 -2.62 -8.18 -3.05
CA ASN A 69 -1.87 -7.99 -4.30
C ASN A 69 -1.96 -9.22 -5.22
N ARG A 70 -1.84 -10.42 -4.64
CA ARG A 70 -2.00 -11.70 -5.37
C ARG A 70 -3.40 -11.88 -5.95
N GLU A 71 -4.44 -11.44 -5.26
CA GLU A 71 -5.81 -11.49 -5.79
C GLU A 71 -5.99 -10.60 -7.02
N TYR A 72 -5.23 -9.49 -7.10
CA TYR A 72 -5.18 -8.59 -8.25
C TYR A 72 -4.03 -8.88 -9.21
N GLY A 73 -3.44 -10.08 -9.15
CA GLY A 73 -2.44 -10.54 -10.11
C GLY A 73 -1.06 -9.90 -9.97
N ASP A 74 -0.71 -9.50 -8.75
CA ASP A 74 0.59 -8.91 -8.39
C ASP A 74 0.91 -7.61 -9.14
N ALA A 75 -0.13 -6.88 -9.55
CA ALA A 75 -0.03 -5.68 -10.37
C ALA A 75 -0.18 -4.36 -9.59
N VAL A 76 -0.56 -4.41 -8.30
CA VAL A 76 -0.91 -3.22 -7.51
C VAL A 76 0.27 -2.75 -6.66
N ILE A 77 0.97 -3.69 -6.03
CA ILE A 77 2.17 -3.45 -5.23
C ILE A 77 3.35 -3.98 -6.03
N GLU A 78 4.02 -3.07 -6.74
CA GLU A 78 5.27 -3.33 -7.46
C GLU A 78 6.47 -2.93 -6.56
N PRO A 79 7.74 -3.15 -6.97
CA PRO A 79 8.90 -2.86 -6.13
C PRO A 79 8.97 -1.42 -5.61
N GLU A 80 8.45 -0.46 -6.38
CA GLU A 80 8.33 0.94 -5.99
C GLU A 80 7.36 1.11 -4.81
N GLU A 81 6.14 0.59 -4.91
CA GLU A 81 5.12 0.63 -3.86
C GLU A 81 5.56 -0.13 -2.60
N GLU A 82 6.24 -1.27 -2.77
CA GLU A 82 6.83 -2.03 -1.67
C GLU A 82 7.81 -1.17 -0.87
N ALA A 83 8.71 -0.46 -1.55
CA ALA A 83 9.71 0.37 -0.90
C ALA A 83 9.06 1.51 -0.10
N GLU A 84 8.02 2.12 -0.66
CA GLU A 84 7.24 3.16 0.00
C GLU A 84 6.47 2.65 1.23
N LEU A 85 5.79 1.51 1.10
CA LEU A 85 5.06 0.85 2.18
C LEU A 85 5.99 0.42 3.31
N THR A 86 7.15 -0.16 2.98
CA THR A 86 8.19 -0.53 3.95
C THR A 86 8.67 0.69 4.73
N ALA A 87 9.00 1.77 4.03
CA ALA A 87 9.40 3.03 4.65
C ALA A 87 8.26 3.63 5.52
N PHE A 88 7.01 3.45 5.12
CA PHE A 88 5.85 3.83 5.91
C PHE A 88 5.74 3.01 7.21
N PHE A 89 5.81 1.67 7.16
CA PHE A 89 5.74 0.83 8.36
C PHE A 89 6.86 1.18 9.34
N HIS A 90 8.10 1.35 8.87
CA HIS A 90 9.21 1.78 9.71
C HIS A 90 8.94 3.13 10.40
N ARG A 91 8.45 4.13 9.66
CA ARG A 91 8.10 5.45 10.23
C ARG A 91 7.01 5.35 11.28
N VAL A 92 5.95 4.58 11.03
CA VAL A 92 4.83 4.43 11.97
C VAL A 92 5.27 3.69 13.24
N LEU A 93 6.06 2.62 13.10
CA LEU A 93 6.59 1.85 14.24
C LEU A 93 7.57 2.69 15.07
N ALA A 94 8.49 3.41 14.43
CA ALA A 94 9.41 4.32 15.10
C ALA A 94 8.66 5.42 15.89
N ALA A 95 7.62 6.01 15.30
CA ALA A 95 6.78 7.00 15.98
C ALA A 95 6.01 6.43 17.18
N ALA A 96 5.76 5.12 17.20
CA ALA A 96 5.17 4.41 18.33
C ALA A 96 6.20 3.94 19.37
N GLY A 97 7.49 4.22 19.17
CA GLY A 97 8.57 3.87 20.08
C GLY A 97 9.09 2.43 19.95
N VAL A 98 8.78 1.75 18.83
CA VAL A 98 9.34 0.44 18.50
C VAL A 98 10.80 0.62 18.08
N MET A 99 11.68 -0.27 18.54
CA MET A 99 13.10 -0.18 18.27
C MET A 99 13.42 -0.65 16.85
N GLU A 100 14.40 -0.02 16.20
CA GLU A 100 14.78 -0.36 14.82
C GLU A 100 15.27 -1.81 14.67
N GLU A 101 15.84 -2.41 15.72
CA GLU A 101 16.23 -3.82 15.67
C GLU A 101 15.03 -4.76 15.45
N GLU A 102 13.84 -4.36 15.89
CA GLU A 102 12.62 -5.14 15.75
C GLU A 102 12.08 -5.08 14.32
N PHE A 103 12.47 -4.08 13.50
CA PHE A 103 12.01 -3.97 12.11
C PHE A 103 12.49 -5.14 11.25
N LYS A 104 13.61 -5.77 11.62
CA LYS A 104 14.16 -6.96 10.95
C LYS A 104 13.28 -8.19 11.04
N SER A 105 12.26 -8.16 11.89
CA SER A 105 11.28 -9.24 12.04
C SER A 105 10.02 -9.04 11.21
N LEU A 106 9.89 -7.90 10.52
CA LEU A 106 8.83 -7.70 9.55
C LEU A 106 9.04 -8.64 8.35
N PRO A 107 7.96 -9.21 7.79
CA PRO A 107 8.02 -9.94 6.53
C PRO A 107 8.37 -9.01 5.37
N GLU A 108 8.97 -9.56 4.33
CA GLU A 108 9.14 -8.90 3.02
C GLU A 108 7.85 -9.03 2.22
N PHE A 109 7.66 -8.16 1.22
CA PHE A 109 6.56 -8.35 0.26
C PHE A 109 6.92 -9.51 -0.69
N GLU A 110 5.93 -10.29 -1.12
CA GLU A 110 6.10 -11.49 -1.97
C GLU A 110 5.61 -11.26 -3.39
#